data_AF-A0A6P4ZVD1-F1
#
_entry.id   AF-A0A6P4ZVD1-F1
#
_cell.length_a   1.000
_cell.length_b   1.000
_cell.length_c   1.000
_cell.angle_alpha   90.00
_cell.angle_beta   90.00
_cell.angle_gamma   90.00
#
_symmetry.space_group_name_H-M   'P 1'
#
loop_
_entity.id
_entity.type
_entity.pdbx_description
1 polymer ?
#
loop_
_entity_poly.entity_id
_entity_poly.type
_entity_poly.pdbx_seq_one_letter_code
_entity_poly.pdbx_strand_id
1 'polypeptide(L)'
;MSTVSSTDMQVKQLDKSGQAFEVVIKPPSKDASEVKLSSPPRSPTCLDAKTIQEKLEKAEERRKSMEAETLKKLAKEREHQMEVLSKAAEVEAAFAKKAQEELEKKQELYEQNQQAQRQAKIERLKEMEKRAQEVRRNKKEFATSG
;
A
#
# COMPACT_ATOMS: atom_id res chain seq x y z
N MET A 1 73.16 35.22 3.28
CA MET A 1 71.83 35.79 3.57
C MET A 1 72.08 37.09 4.27
N SER A 2 71.61 38.22 3.73
CA SER A 2 71.86 39.53 4.31
C SER A 2 70.81 39.81 5.37
N THR A 3 71.24 39.99 6.61
CA THR A 3 70.38 40.42 7.72
C THR A 3 70.66 41.89 7.99
N VAL A 4 69.60 42.70 8.03
CA VAL A 4 69.69 44.10 8.47
C VAL A 4 69.07 44.16 9.86
N SER A 5 69.82 44.66 10.84
CA SER A 5 69.39 44.78 12.23
C SER A 5 69.30 46.25 12.60
N SER A 6 68.08 46.73 12.84
CA SER A 6 67.83 48.01 13.54
C SER A 6 67.38 47.67 14.96
N THR A 7 67.63 48.55 15.94
CA THR A 7 67.47 48.27 17.39
C THR A 7 66.08 47.72 17.78
N ASP A 8 65.06 47.99 16.97
CA ASP A 8 63.66 47.56 17.18
C ASP A 8 63.10 46.64 16.08
N MET A 9 63.88 46.24 15.06
CA MET A 9 63.38 45.45 13.92
C MET A 9 64.44 44.51 13.34
N GLN A 10 64.07 43.24 13.16
CA GLN A 10 64.89 42.22 12.50
C GLN A 10 64.26 41.80 11.18
N VAL A 11 64.99 41.95 10.07
CA VAL A 11 64.50 41.56 8.73
C VAL A 11 65.34 40.41 8.18
N LYS A 12 64.69 39.31 7.82
CA LYS A 12 65.29 38.11 7.24
C LYS A 12 64.72 37.85 5.85
N GLN A 13 65.54 37.99 4.82
CA GLN A 13 65.11 37.73 3.45
C GLN A 13 64.90 36.22 3.21
N LEU A 14 63.73 35.84 2.69
CA LEU A 14 63.33 34.43 2.57
C LEU A 14 63.79 33.86 1.22
N ASP A 15 63.46 34.54 0.12
CA ASP A 15 63.76 34.11 -1.25
C ASP A 15 64.38 35.23 -2.08
N LYS A 16 65.09 34.84 -3.14
CA LYS A 16 65.78 35.77 -4.07
C LYS A 16 65.02 36.01 -5.38
N SER A 17 63.91 35.33 -5.62
CA SER A 17 63.02 35.58 -6.78
C SER A 17 61.87 36.50 -6.35
N GLY A 18 62.12 37.81 -6.40
CA GLY A 18 61.21 38.85 -5.91
C GLY A 18 61.64 39.44 -4.56
N GLN A 19 60.78 40.26 -3.94
CA GLN A 19 61.03 40.90 -2.64
C GLN A 19 60.21 40.18 -1.55
N ALA A 20 60.77 39.10 -0.97
CA ALA A 20 60.15 38.37 0.14
C ALA A 20 61.05 38.38 1.38
N PHE A 21 60.50 38.79 2.52
CA PHE A 21 61.23 38.89 3.79
C PHE A 21 60.30 38.67 4.99
N GLU A 22 60.86 38.09 6.05
CA GLU A 22 60.26 37.96 7.36
C GLU A 22 60.70 39.17 8.21
N VAL A 23 59.73 39.89 8.79
CA VAL A 23 59.99 41.00 9.72
C VAL A 23 59.58 40.58 11.13
N VAL A 24 60.55 40.58 12.04
CA VAL A 24 60.31 40.37 13.47
C VAL A 24 60.47 41.72 14.19
N ILE A 25 59.35 42.29 14.63
CA ILE A 25 59.31 43.56 15.38
C ILE A 25 59.53 43.32 16.88
N LYS A 26 59.04 42.19 17.40
CA LYS A 26 59.28 41.73 18.77
C LYS A 26 59.48 40.22 18.73
N PRO A 27 60.56 39.69 19.34
CA PRO A 27 60.74 38.25 19.41
C PRO A 27 59.58 37.63 20.20
N PRO A 28 59.19 36.37 19.90
CA PRO A 28 58.23 35.66 20.72
C PRO A 28 58.70 35.65 22.17
N SER A 29 57.78 35.90 23.11
CA SER A 29 58.11 35.85 24.54
C SER A 29 58.56 34.43 24.90
N LYS A 30 59.56 34.28 25.77
CA LYS A 30 60.07 32.95 26.18
C LYS A 30 58.97 32.05 26.79
N ASP A 31 57.91 32.67 27.33
CA ASP A 31 56.74 31.99 27.90
C ASP A 31 55.56 31.82 26.91
N ALA A 32 55.68 32.34 25.68
CA ALA A 32 54.71 32.10 24.62
C ALA A 32 54.97 30.71 24.03
N SER A 33 54.61 29.68 24.78
CA SER A 33 54.47 28.34 24.21
C SER A 33 53.42 28.40 23.10
N GLU A 34 53.73 27.79 21.97
CA GLU A 34 52.79 27.58 20.88
C GLU A 34 51.54 26.95 21.49
N VAL A 35 50.40 27.67 21.53
CA VAL A 35 49.13 27.11 21.98
C VAL A 35 48.72 26.10 20.90
N LYS A 36 49.25 24.88 21.03
CA LYS A 36 48.87 23.75 20.18
C LYS A 36 47.43 23.42 20.56
N LEU A 37 46.48 23.99 19.83
CA LEU A 37 45.14 23.44 19.80
C LEU A 37 45.31 21.96 19.48
N SER A 38 44.88 21.11 20.40
CA SER A 38 44.93 19.67 20.23
C SER A 38 43.96 19.32 19.11
N SER A 39 44.44 19.38 17.88
CA SER A 39 43.73 18.78 16.75
C SER A 39 43.69 17.28 16.99
N PRO A 40 42.53 16.63 16.85
CA PRO A 40 42.44 15.18 16.93
C PRO A 40 43.55 14.54 16.09
N PRO A 41 44.22 13.48 16.58
CA PRO A 41 45.28 12.82 15.84
C PRO A 41 44.77 12.48 14.44
N ARG A 42 45.47 12.94 13.40
CA ARG A 42 45.19 12.57 12.01
C ARG A 42 45.54 11.09 11.87
N SER A 43 44.62 10.20 12.22
CA SER A 43 44.85 8.77 12.11
C SER A 43 44.87 8.38 10.63
N PRO A 44 45.90 7.65 10.15
CA PRO A 44 45.99 7.25 8.75
C PRO A 44 44.80 6.38 8.32
N THR A 45 44.17 5.70 9.28
CA THR A 45 42.98 4.86 9.08
C THR A 45 41.73 5.65 8.69
N CYS A 46 41.62 6.94 9.04
CA CYS A 46 40.42 7.72 8.69
C CYS A 46 40.34 8.12 7.21
N LEU A 47 41.48 8.03 6.51
CA LEU A 47 41.62 8.31 5.07
C LEU A 47 41.88 7.03 4.24
N ASP A 48 41.81 5.85 4.87
CA ASP A 48 41.96 4.59 4.13
C ASP A 48 40.78 4.38 3.18
N ALA A 49 41.08 4.02 1.93
CA ALA A 49 40.09 3.89 0.87
C ALA A 49 38.99 2.89 1.24
N LYS A 50 39.36 1.81 1.93
CA LYS A 50 38.42 0.79 2.40
C LYS A 50 37.43 1.34 3.42
N THR A 51 37.89 2.07 4.43
CA THR A 51 37.02 2.66 5.45
C THR A 51 36.10 3.74 4.87
N ILE A 52 36.56 4.49 3.86
CA ILE A 52 35.72 5.45 3.14
C ILE A 52 34.61 4.70 2.40
N GLN A 53 34.96 3.64 1.67
CA GLN A 53 34.00 2.85 0.91
C GLN A 53 32.95 2.19 1.82
N GLU A 54 33.36 1.58 2.93
CA GLU A 54 32.43 0.99 3.92
C GLU A 54 31.42 2.03 4.47
N LYS A 55 31.86 3.29 4.70
CA LYS A 55 30.95 4.36 5.14
C LYS A 55 29.96 4.78 4.05
N LEU A 56 30.40 4.81 2.79
CA LEU A 56 29.54 5.11 1.64
C LEU A 56 28.50 4.00 1.42
N GLU A 57 28.93 2.74 1.45
CA GLU A 57 28.07 1.56 1.34
C GLU A 57 27.02 1.56 2.45
N LYS A 58 27.42 1.78 3.71
CA LYS A 58 26.47 1.87 4.83
C LYS A 58 25.48 3.04 4.71
N ALA A 59 25.86 4.14 4.06
CA ALA A 59 24.93 5.24 3.77
C ALA A 59 23.94 4.86 2.65
N GLU A 60 24.42 4.16 1.63
CA GLU A 60 23.59 3.64 0.56
C GLU A 60 22.61 2.57 1.03
N GLU A 61 23.04 1.62 1.88
CA GLU A 61 22.16 0.62 2.49
C GLU A 61 21.03 1.27 3.29
N ARG A 62 21.34 2.31 4.07
CA ARG A 62 20.32 3.08 4.80
C ARG A 62 19.33 3.74 3.83
N ARG A 63 19.80 4.33 2.73
CA ARG A 63 18.92 4.90 1.70
C ARG A 63 18.00 3.83 1.09
N LYS A 64 18.57 2.70 0.68
CA LYS A 64 17.82 1.57 0.09
C LYS A 64 16.82 0.98 1.08
N SER A 65 17.18 0.84 2.35
CA SER A 65 16.29 0.32 3.39
C SER A 65 15.10 1.25 3.61
N MET A 66 15.32 2.57 3.70
CA MET A 66 14.24 3.54 3.82
C MET A 66 13.32 3.51 2.60
N GLU A 67 13.88 3.46 1.40
CA GLU A 67 13.11 3.35 0.16
C GLU A 67 12.27 2.06 0.14
N ALA A 68 12.85 0.92 0.47
CA ALA A 68 12.15 -0.36 0.55
C ALA A 68 10.99 -0.32 1.56
N GLU A 69 11.17 0.32 2.72
CA GLU A 69 10.09 0.50 3.69
C GLU A 69 8.96 1.39 3.14
N THR A 70 9.28 2.48 2.44
CA THR A 70 8.27 3.34 1.81
C THR A 70 7.48 2.58 0.73
N LEU A 71 8.18 1.82 -0.13
CA LEU A 71 7.53 0.99 -1.15
C LEU A 71 6.65 -0.09 -0.52
N LYS A 72 7.09 -0.72 0.57
CA LYS A 72 6.28 -1.71 1.30
C LYS A 72 5.00 -1.09 1.87
N LYS A 73 5.05 0.13 2.40
CA LYS A 73 3.85 0.83 2.89
C LYS A 73 2.90 1.17 1.74
N LEU A 74 3.42 1.66 0.62
CA LEU A 74 2.62 1.96 -0.57
C LEU A 74 1.97 0.70 -1.17
N ALA A 75 2.69 -0.42 -1.21
CA ALA A 75 2.15 -1.70 -1.68
C ALA A 75 0.99 -2.19 -0.80
N LYS A 76 1.15 -2.11 0.54
CA LYS A 76 0.09 -2.45 1.48
C LYS A 76 -1.15 -1.56 1.32
N GLU A 77 -0.95 -0.26 1.12
CA GLU A 77 -2.06 0.67 0.89
C GLU A 77 -2.81 0.34 -0.40
N ARG A 78 -2.09 0.00 -1.48
CA ARG A 78 -2.71 -0.44 -2.74
C ARG A 78 -3.48 -1.75 -2.59
N GLU A 79 -2.92 -2.72 -1.88
CA GLU A 79 -3.58 -3.98 -1.59
C GLU A 79 -4.88 -3.75 -0.81
N HIS A 80 -4.83 -2.90 0.21
CA HIS A 80 -6.02 -2.54 0.99
C HIS A 80 -7.10 -1.86 0.14
N GLN A 81 -6.72 -0.91 -0.72
CA GLN A 81 -7.66 -0.25 -1.64
C GLN A 81 -8.35 -1.26 -2.56
N MET A 82 -7.60 -2.22 -3.12
CA MET A 82 -8.16 -3.29 -3.94
C MET A 82 -9.10 -4.19 -3.13
N GLU A 83 -8.72 -4.58 -1.92
CA GLU A 83 -9.54 -5.41 -1.04
C GLU A 83 -10.88 -4.73 -0.70
N VAL A 84 -10.86 -3.42 -0.40
CA VAL A 84 -12.08 -2.64 -0.12
C VAL A 84 -13.00 -2.63 -1.33
N LEU A 85 -12.46 -2.41 -2.54
CA LEU A 85 -13.26 -2.44 -3.77
C LEU A 85 -13.83 -3.83 -4.07
N SER A 86 -13.03 -4.89 -3.88
CA SER A 86 -13.49 -6.28 -4.03
C SER A 86 -14.62 -6.59 -3.07
N LYS A 87 -14.46 -6.25 -1.79
CA LYS A 87 -15.48 -6.48 -0.76
C LYS A 87 -16.77 -5.72 -1.05
N ALA A 88 -16.69 -4.48 -1.53
CA ALA A 88 -17.86 -3.71 -1.93
C ALA A 88 -18.62 -4.41 -3.07
N ALA A 89 -17.92 -4.85 -4.10
CA ALA A 89 -18.50 -5.58 -5.23
C ALA A 89 -19.09 -6.94 -4.80
N GLU A 90 -18.43 -7.67 -3.91
CA GLU A 90 -18.91 -8.95 -3.36
C GLU A 90 -20.22 -8.77 -2.58
N VAL A 91 -20.32 -7.73 -1.74
CA VAL A 91 -21.54 -7.43 -0.99
C VAL A 91 -22.69 -7.05 -1.92
N GLU A 92 -22.42 -6.24 -2.94
CA GLU A 92 -23.42 -5.86 -3.95
C GLU A 92 -23.91 -7.09 -4.72
N ALA A 93 -23.00 -7.94 -5.18
CA ALA A 93 -23.34 -9.17 -5.89
C ALA A 93 -24.14 -10.15 -5.01
N ALA A 94 -23.77 -10.29 -3.73
CA ALA A 94 -24.48 -11.14 -2.78
C ALA A 94 -25.91 -10.62 -2.52
N PHE A 95 -26.07 -9.30 -2.40
CA PHE A 95 -27.39 -8.69 -2.24
C PHE A 95 -28.26 -8.92 -3.48
N ALA A 96 -27.73 -8.67 -4.68
CA ALA A 96 -28.43 -8.90 -5.93
C ALA A 96 -28.88 -10.36 -6.09
N LYS A 97 -27.97 -11.31 -5.81
CA LYS A 97 -28.28 -12.74 -5.85
C LYS A 97 -29.40 -13.12 -4.89
N LYS A 98 -29.33 -12.67 -3.64
CA LYS A 98 -30.37 -12.96 -2.65
C LYS A 98 -31.73 -12.36 -3.03
N ALA A 99 -31.73 -11.13 -3.56
CA ALA A 99 -32.95 -10.49 -4.03
C ALA A 99 -33.57 -11.25 -5.22
N GLN A 100 -32.74 -11.73 -6.15
CA GLN A 100 -33.17 -12.55 -7.28
C GLN A 100 -33.77 -13.89 -6.81
N GLU A 101 -33.07 -14.63 -5.95
CA GLU A 101 -33.56 -15.92 -5.43
C GLU A 101 -34.91 -15.78 -4.71
N GLU A 102 -35.10 -14.70 -3.93
CA GLU A 102 -36.37 -14.44 -3.26
C GLU A 102 -37.50 -14.06 -4.23
N LEU A 103 -37.18 -13.37 -5.32
CA LEU A 103 -38.16 -13.05 -6.37
C LEU A 103 -38.57 -14.32 -7.12
N GLU A 104 -37.61 -15.17 -7.51
CA GLU A 104 -37.86 -16.43 -8.20
C GLU A 104 -38.77 -17.34 -7.36
N LYS A 105 -38.46 -17.52 -6.07
CA LYS A 105 -39.32 -18.29 -5.14
C LYS A 105 -40.75 -17.75 -5.08
N LYS A 106 -40.92 -16.42 -5.05
CA LYS A 106 -42.26 -15.81 -5.02
C LYS A 106 -43.01 -16.02 -6.33
N GLN A 107 -42.32 -15.95 -7.46
CA GLN A 107 -42.90 -16.22 -8.78
C GLN A 107 -43.33 -17.69 -8.89
N GLU A 108 -42.47 -18.63 -8.50
CA GLU A 108 -42.79 -20.06 -8.49
C GLU A 108 -44.00 -20.37 -7.60
N LEU A 109 -44.03 -19.82 -6.39
CA LEU A 109 -45.16 -20.02 -5.47
C LEU A 109 -46.46 -19.43 -6.04
N TYR A 110 -46.38 -18.25 -6.67
CA TYR A 110 -47.54 -17.62 -7.31
C TYR A 110 -48.08 -18.49 -8.46
N GLU A 111 -47.19 -19.00 -9.31
CA GLU A 111 -47.56 -19.89 -10.41
C GLU A 111 -48.18 -21.19 -9.92
N GLN A 112 -47.58 -21.84 -8.91
CA GLN A 112 -48.12 -23.06 -8.31
C GLN A 112 -49.51 -22.82 -7.71
N ASN A 113 -49.70 -21.71 -6.99
CA ASN A 113 -51.00 -21.35 -6.42
C ASN A 113 -52.05 -21.10 -7.52
N GLN A 114 -51.67 -20.39 -8.58
CA GLN A 114 -52.57 -20.14 -9.71
C GLN A 114 -52.95 -21.45 -10.41
N GLN A 115 -51.99 -22.34 -10.63
CA GLN A 115 -52.21 -23.66 -11.23
C GLN A 115 -53.11 -24.52 -10.34
N ALA A 116 -52.88 -24.55 -9.02
CA ALA A 116 -53.71 -25.30 -8.08
C ALA A 116 -55.17 -24.82 -8.09
N GLN A 117 -55.40 -23.49 -8.10
CA GLN A 117 -56.75 -22.93 -8.21
C GLN A 117 -57.43 -23.31 -9.53
N ARG A 118 -56.70 -23.22 -10.64
CA ARG A 118 -57.21 -23.62 -11.97
C ARG A 118 -57.56 -25.11 -11.98
N GLN A 119 -56.69 -25.96 -11.45
CA GLN A 119 -56.86 -27.39 -11.41
C GLN A 119 -58.06 -27.79 -10.53
N ALA A 120 -58.20 -27.21 -9.34
CA ALA A 120 -59.35 -27.44 -8.47
C ALA A 120 -60.68 -27.08 -9.15
N LYS A 121 -60.70 -25.98 -9.94
CA LYS A 121 -61.88 -25.60 -10.73
C LYS A 121 -62.17 -26.61 -11.84
N ILE A 122 -61.15 -27.08 -12.54
CA ILE A 122 -61.29 -28.10 -13.59
C ILE A 122 -61.80 -29.42 -13.01
N GLU A 123 -61.26 -29.87 -11.88
CA GLU A 123 -61.66 -31.11 -11.22
C GLU A 123 -63.13 -31.06 -10.77
N ARG A 124 -63.56 -29.94 -10.17
CA ARG A 124 -64.96 -29.73 -9.80
C ARG A 124 -65.89 -29.79 -11.01
N LEU A 125 -65.49 -29.22 -12.15
CA LEU A 125 -66.27 -29.28 -13.39
C LEU A 125 -66.34 -30.71 -13.95
N LYS A 126 -65.24 -31.46 -13.94
CA LYS A 126 -65.19 -32.86 -14.37
C LYS A 126 -66.07 -33.76 -13.48
N GLU A 127 -66.07 -33.54 -12.17
CA GLU A 127 -66.92 -34.28 -11.24
C GLU A 127 -68.41 -34.01 -11.52
N MET A 128 -68.78 -32.74 -11.75
CA MET A 128 -70.15 -32.37 -12.14
C MET A 128 -70.56 -33.04 -13.46
N GLU A 129 -69.67 -33.09 -14.44
CA GLU A 129 -69.92 -33.76 -15.71
C GLU A 129 -70.12 -35.27 -15.53
N LYS A 130 -69.26 -35.94 -14.76
CA LYS A 130 -69.39 -37.37 -14.45
C LYS A 130 -70.74 -37.67 -13.78
N ARG A 131 -71.13 -36.87 -12.79
CA ARG A 131 -72.43 -37.00 -12.12
C ARG A 131 -73.59 -36.81 -13.09
N ALA A 132 -73.50 -35.84 -13.99
CA ALA A 132 -74.54 -35.62 -15.02
C ALA A 132 -74.66 -36.81 -15.98
N GLN A 133 -73.53 -37.42 -16.38
CA GLN A 133 -73.51 -38.62 -17.21
C GLN A 133 -74.13 -39.83 -16.49
N GLU A 134 -73.80 -40.04 -15.21
CA GLU A 134 -74.40 -41.09 -14.37
C GLU A 134 -75.93 -40.94 -14.27
N VAL A 135 -76.42 -39.73 -14.02
CA VAL A 135 -77.87 -39.46 -13.97
C VAL A 135 -78.53 -39.78 -15.32
N ARG A 136 -77.91 -39.43 -16.44
CA ARG A 136 -78.41 -39.77 -17.79
C ARG A 136 -78.44 -41.27 -18.04
N ARG A 137 -77.40 -42.00 -17.60
CA ARG A 137 -77.33 -43.46 -17.71
C ARG A 137 -78.43 -44.14 -16.88
N ASN A 138 -78.54 -43.77 -15.60
CA ASN A 138 -79.55 -44.33 -14.69
C ASN A 138 -80.98 -44.08 -15.23
N LYS A 139 -81.24 -42.90 -15.80
CA LYS A 139 -82.54 -42.60 -16.45
C LYS A 139 -82.83 -43.53 -17.63
N LYS A 140 -81.83 -43.82 -18.47
CA LYS A 140 -82.00 -44.75 -19.60
C LYS A 140 -82.26 -46.17 -19.12
N GLU A 141 -81.50 -46.63 -18.13
CA GLU A 141 -81.66 -47.97 -17.54
C GLU A 141 -83.05 -48.16 -16.92
N PHE A 142 -83.55 -47.16 -16.19
CA PHE A 142 -84.90 -47.18 -15.63
C PHE A 142 -85.98 -47.26 -16.74
N ALA A 143 -85.82 -46.51 -17.83
CA ALA A 143 -86.77 -46.52 -18.94
C ALA A 143 -86.77 -47.83 -19.74
N THR A 144 -85.70 -48.62 -19.69
CA THR A 144 -85.60 -49.92 -20.38
C THR A 144 -85.93 -51.13 -19.50
N SER A 145 -86.09 -50.95 -18.19
CA SER A 145 -86.31 -52.02 -17.21
C SER A 145 -87.72 -52.06 -16.61
N GLY A 146 -88.59 -51.12 -16.99
CA GLY A 146 -90.03 -51.14 -16.73
C GLY A 146 -90.82 -51.39 -18.00
#